data_AF-A0A7V9DQ52-F1
#
_entry.id   AF-A0A7V9DQ52-F1
#
_cell.length_a   1.000
_cell.length_b   1.000
_cell.length_c   1.000
_cell.angle_alpha   90.00
_cell.angle_beta   90.00
_cell.angle_gamma   90.00
#
_symmetry.space_group_name_H-M   'P 1'
#
loop_
_entity.id
_entity.type
_entity.pdbx_description
1 polymer ?
#
loop_
_entity_poly.entity_id
_entity_poly.type
_entity_poly.pdbx_seq_one_letter_code
_entity_poly.pdbx_strand_id
1 'polypeptide(L)'
;PIYPVGIIGTIDIQPPGAKAPRPFKPATIRIGRPVKPQRYAHRSEKHLAWRSMIDEVMFEIRELSGQEYVNTYAGSESSEPVKVSRPGRVSDAVVAAESETGERQLVSLAG
;
A
#
# COMPACT_ATOMS: atom_id res chain seq x y z
N PRO A 1 11.25 5.53 -8.22
CA PRO A 1 10.33 4.41 -7.97
C PRO A 1 10.26 4.17 -6.46
N ILE A 2 9.12 3.73 -5.94
CA ILE A 2 8.90 3.46 -4.52
C ILE A 2 8.80 1.95 -4.34
N TYR A 3 9.54 1.37 -3.38
CA TYR A 3 9.51 -0.06 -3.09
C TYR A 3 8.81 -0.30 -1.74
N PRO A 4 7.60 -0.88 -1.73
CA PRO A 4 6.92 -1.29 -0.50
C PRO A 4 7.73 -2.34 0.25
N VAL A 5 7.83 -2.23 1.58
CA VAL A 5 8.53 -3.20 2.43
C VAL A 5 7.66 -3.58 3.61
N GLY A 6 7.41 -4.88 3.78
CA GLY A 6 6.80 -5.45 4.97
C GLY A 6 7.87 -6.05 5.87
N ILE A 7 7.86 -5.68 7.16
CA ILE A 7 8.76 -6.24 8.18
C ILE A 7 7.92 -6.96 9.23
N ILE A 8 8.26 -8.23 9.49
CA ILE A 8 7.55 -9.12 10.40
C ILE A 8 8.50 -9.59 11.50
N GLY A 9 8.04 -9.65 12.75
CA GLY A 9 8.80 -10.14 13.91
C GLY A 9 9.54 -9.06 14.71
N THR A 10 9.49 -7.80 14.28
CA THR A 10 10.14 -6.67 14.98
C THR A 10 9.57 -6.42 16.38
N ILE A 11 8.27 -6.61 16.57
CA ILE A 11 7.61 -6.48 17.88
C ILE A 11 8.17 -7.49 18.89
N ASP A 12 8.51 -8.70 18.44
CA ASP A 12 9.10 -9.74 19.30
C ASP A 12 10.57 -9.48 19.62
N ILE A 13 11.30 -8.89 18.67
CA ILE A 13 12.69 -8.48 18.81
C ILE A 13 12.80 -7.33 19.81
N GLN A 14 12.03 -6.25 19.63
CA GLN A 14 12.07 -5.11 20.53
C GLN A 14 10.64 -4.58 20.78
N PRO A 15 9.98 -5.08 21.83
CA PRO A 15 8.67 -4.59 22.21
C PRO A 15 8.68 -3.09 22.54
N PRO A 16 7.55 -2.37 22.37
CA PRO A 16 7.43 -0.99 22.81
C PRO A 16 7.85 -0.82 24.27
N GLY A 17 8.73 0.14 24.55
CA GLY A 17 9.29 0.39 25.89
C GLY A 17 10.50 -0.47 26.28
N ALA A 18 10.92 -1.44 25.45
CA ALA A 18 12.14 -2.21 25.71
C ALA A 18 13.40 -1.39 25.41
N LYS A 19 14.33 -1.33 26.38
CA LYS A 19 15.60 -0.58 26.26
C LYS A 19 16.60 -1.21 25.29
N ALA A 20 16.49 -2.50 25.00
CA ALA A 20 17.38 -3.22 24.09
C ALA A 20 16.64 -4.35 23.34
N PRO A 21 17.10 -4.73 22.14
CA PRO A 21 16.59 -5.88 21.41
C PRO A 21 16.86 -7.22 22.11
N ARG A 22 15.95 -8.18 21.91
CA ARG A 22 16.11 -9.58 22.31
C ARG A 22 16.87 -10.32 21.21
N PRO A 23 18.05 -10.91 21.49
CA PRO A 23 18.83 -11.62 20.49
C PRO A 23 18.15 -12.92 20.05
N PHE A 24 18.57 -13.44 18.89
CA PHE A 24 18.12 -14.72 18.32
C PHE A 24 16.61 -14.83 18.02
N LYS A 25 15.90 -13.70 17.93
CA LYS A 25 14.51 -13.65 17.46
C LYS A 25 14.47 -13.48 15.94
N PRO A 26 13.61 -14.22 15.21
CA PRO A 26 13.54 -14.12 13.76
C PRO A 26 12.85 -12.83 13.32
N ALA A 27 13.35 -12.22 12.24
CA ALA A 27 12.63 -11.21 11.48
C ALA A 27 12.58 -11.62 10.01
N THR A 28 11.46 -11.29 9.35
CA THR A 28 11.30 -11.51 7.90
C THR A 28 11.09 -10.16 7.22
N ILE A 29 11.85 -9.92 6.15
CA ILE A 29 11.70 -8.74 5.28
C ILE A 29 11.13 -9.21 3.95
N ARG A 30 10.00 -8.62 3.54
CA ARG A 30 9.35 -8.89 2.26
C ARG A 30 9.33 -7.61 1.45
N ILE A 31 9.91 -7.64 0.25
CA ILE A 31 10.00 -6.50 -0.66
C ILE A 31 8.96 -6.67 -1.76
N GLY A 32 8.13 -5.64 -1.93
CA GLY A 32 7.07 -5.59 -2.93
C GLY A 32 7.53 -5.12 -4.30
N ARG A 33 6.58 -5.07 -5.23
CA ARG A 33 6.80 -4.56 -6.57
C ARG A 33 6.98 -3.03 -6.55
N PRO A 34 7.82 -2.46 -7.45
CA PRO A 34 8.02 -1.02 -7.51
C PRO A 34 6.76 -0.27 -7.96
N VAL A 35 6.31 0.66 -7.13
CA VAL A 35 5.32 1.68 -7.49
C VAL A 35 6.01 2.81 -8.24
N LYS A 36 5.47 3.18 -9.41
CA LYS A 36 6.05 4.21 -10.30
C LYS A 36 5.23 5.50 -10.22
N PRO A 37 5.75 6.58 -9.59
CA PRO A 37 5.02 7.84 -9.45
C PRO A 37 4.57 8.48 -10.78
N GLN A 38 5.31 8.20 -11.86
CA GLN A 38 5.01 8.67 -13.21
C GLN A 38 3.59 8.28 -13.67
N ARG A 39 3.05 7.15 -13.20
CA ARG A 39 1.68 6.68 -13.50
C ARG A 39 0.59 7.65 -13.03
N TYR A 40 0.91 8.49 -12.06
CA TYR A 40 -0.02 9.42 -11.40
C TYR A 40 0.20 10.88 -11.81
N ALA A 41 1.23 11.17 -12.62
CA ALA A 41 1.66 12.54 -12.95
C ALA A 41 0.67 13.31 -13.85
N HIS A 42 -0.21 12.61 -14.58
CA HIS A 42 -1.09 13.20 -15.59
C HIS A 42 -2.56 13.36 -15.12
N ARG A 43 -2.86 13.14 -13.84
CA ARG A 43 -4.23 13.32 -13.33
C ARG A 43 -4.54 14.79 -13.05
N SER A 44 -5.75 15.21 -13.41
CA SER A 44 -6.28 16.57 -13.28
C SER A 44 -6.27 17.10 -11.85
N GLU A 45 -6.54 16.24 -10.86
CA GLU A 45 -6.48 16.59 -9.44
C GLU A 45 -5.27 15.96 -8.74
N LYS A 46 -4.24 16.79 -8.48
CA LYS A 46 -2.97 16.37 -7.88
C LYS A 46 -3.14 15.66 -6.53
N HIS A 47 -4.05 16.14 -5.67
CA HIS A 47 -4.27 15.56 -4.35
C HIS A 47 -4.88 14.15 -4.41
N LEU A 48 -5.85 13.93 -5.31
CA LEU A 48 -6.44 12.60 -5.52
C LEU A 48 -5.43 11.64 -6.15
N ALA A 49 -4.57 12.14 -7.04
CA ALA A 49 -3.49 11.35 -7.63
C ALA A 49 -2.48 10.86 -6.57
N TRP A 50 -2.08 11.74 -5.66
CA TRP A 50 -1.18 11.40 -4.56
C TRP A 50 -1.83 10.45 -3.56
N ARG A 51 -3.10 10.67 -3.19
CA ARG A 51 -3.83 9.71 -2.34
C ARG A 51 -3.87 8.32 -2.97
N SER A 52 -4.28 8.24 -4.23
CA SER A 52 -4.34 6.97 -4.95
C SER A 52 -2.98 6.24 -5.04
N MET A 53 -1.88 6.99 -5.15
CA MET A 53 -0.52 6.42 -5.14
C MET A 53 -0.15 5.88 -3.75
N ILE A 54 -0.43 6.65 -2.70
CA ILE A 54 -0.15 6.22 -1.33
C ILE A 54 -1.03 5.04 -0.93
N ASP A 55 -2.29 5.02 -1.33
CA ASP A 55 -3.18 3.88 -1.08
C ASP A 55 -2.65 2.59 -1.71
N GLU A 56 -2.07 2.65 -2.92
CA GLU A 56 -1.41 1.50 -3.55
C GLU A 56 -0.20 1.02 -2.71
N VAL A 57 0.65 1.94 -2.27
CA VAL A 57 1.81 1.62 -1.43
C VAL A 57 1.38 0.99 -0.10
N MET A 58 0.39 1.59 0.56
CA MET A 58 -0.12 1.11 1.85
C MET A 58 -0.77 -0.26 1.72
N PHE A 59 -1.51 -0.51 0.64
CA PHE A 59 -2.06 -1.83 0.36
C PHE A 59 -0.98 -2.90 0.17
N GLU A 60 0.05 -2.61 -0.64
CA GLU A 60 1.16 -3.56 -0.83
C GLU A 60 1.91 -3.82 0.50
N ILE A 61 2.15 -2.80 1.32
CA ILE A 61 2.74 -2.99 2.67
C ILE A 61 1.84 -3.88 3.55
N ARG A 62 0.51 -3.68 3.50
CA ARG A 62 -0.48 -4.50 4.23
C ARG A 62 -0.34 -5.98 3.86
N GLU A 63 -0.30 -6.29 2.57
CA GLU A 63 -0.16 -7.66 2.05
C GLU A 63 1.22 -8.27 2.35
N LEU A 64 2.28 -7.47 2.34
CA LEU A 64 3.64 -7.91 2.65
C LEU A 64 3.83 -8.18 4.14
N SER A 65 3.29 -7.33 5.00
CA SER A 65 3.47 -7.41 6.46
C SER A 65 2.39 -8.25 7.16
N GLY A 66 1.22 -8.44 6.54
CA GLY A 66 0.04 -9.04 7.17
C GLY A 66 -0.62 -8.15 8.23
N GLN A 67 -0.16 -6.92 8.41
CA GLN A 67 -0.67 -6.00 9.43
C GLN A 67 -1.97 -5.36 8.95
N GLU A 68 -2.90 -5.11 9.88
CA GLU A 68 -4.12 -4.39 9.56
C GLU A 68 -3.86 -2.90 9.39
N TYR A 69 -4.37 -2.35 8.31
CA TYR A 69 -4.35 -0.92 8.08
C TYR A 69 -5.39 -0.23 8.98
N VAL A 70 -4.92 0.72 9.79
CA VAL A 70 -5.76 1.57 10.66
C VAL A 70 -5.69 3.00 10.16
N ASN A 71 -6.83 3.58 9.81
CA ASN A 71 -6.97 4.96 9.29
C ASN A 71 -6.90 6.02 10.40
N THR A 72 -6.07 5.78 11.40
CA THR A 72 -6.07 6.57 12.63
C THR A 72 -4.66 6.99 12.93
N TYR A 73 -4.52 8.28 13.21
CA TYR A 73 -3.22 8.81 13.58
C TYR A 73 -2.83 8.32 14.97
N ALA A 74 -1.53 8.09 15.18
CA ALA A 74 -1.02 7.69 16.48
C ALA A 74 -1.41 8.73 17.56
N GLY A 75 -2.16 8.30 18.57
CA GLY A 75 -2.61 9.15 19.68
C GLY A 75 -4.06 9.66 19.60
N SER A 76 -4.81 9.35 18.53
CA SER A 76 -6.27 9.59 18.46
C SER A 76 -7.05 8.30 18.66
N GLU A 77 -8.09 8.31 19.51
CA GLU A 77 -9.09 7.23 19.58
C GLU A 77 -10.04 7.37 18.38
N SER A 78 -10.16 6.33 17.54
CA SER A 78 -11.08 6.32 16.40
C SER A 78 -12.11 5.20 16.54
N SER A 79 -13.39 5.52 16.34
CA SER A 79 -14.52 4.59 16.36
C SER A 79 -15.16 4.33 14.99
N GLU A 80 -14.63 4.90 13.89
CA GLU A 80 -15.24 4.74 12.57
C GLU A 80 -14.81 3.45 11.86
N PRO A 81 -15.75 2.67 11.28
CA PRO A 81 -15.44 1.44 10.58
C PRO A 81 -14.69 1.72 9.27
N VAL A 82 -13.58 1.00 9.07
CA VAL A 82 -12.70 1.13 7.91
C VAL A 82 -13.41 0.63 6.64
N LYS A 83 -13.75 1.54 5.72
CA LYS A 83 -14.06 1.18 4.32
C LYS A 83 -12.76 0.84 3.60
N VAL A 84 -12.42 -0.44 3.55
CA VAL A 84 -11.30 -0.94 2.74
C VAL A 84 -11.72 -0.89 1.27
N SER A 85 -11.27 0.12 0.53
CA SER A 85 -11.34 0.14 -0.92
C SER A 85 -10.38 -0.93 -1.45
N ARG A 86 -10.90 -1.96 -2.14
CA ARG A 86 -10.05 -2.88 -2.91
C ARG A 86 -9.36 -2.07 -4.01
N PRO A 87 -8.03 -1.95 -4.03
CA PRO A 87 -7.38 -1.31 -5.15
C PRO A 87 -7.58 -2.18 -6.39
N GLY A 88 -7.93 -1.55 -7.51
CA GLY A 88 -8.02 -2.22 -8.79
C GLY A 88 -6.70 -2.92 -9.11
N ARG A 89 -6.76 -4.20 -9.48
CA ARG A 89 -5.58 -4.96 -9.89
C ARG A 89 -5.14 -4.43 -11.26
N VAL A 90 -4.18 -3.51 -11.29
CA VAL A 90 -3.61 -2.99 -12.54
C VAL A 90 -2.40 -3.84 -12.93
N SER A 91 -2.60 -4.76 -13.87
CA SER A 91 -1.54 -5.58 -14.45
C SER A 91 -0.78 -4.80 -15.54
N ASP A 92 0.54 -5.01 -15.61
CA ASP A 92 1.41 -4.43 -16.64
C ASP A 92 1.15 -4.97 -18.06
N ALA A 93 0.22 -5.94 -18.21
CA ALA A 93 -0.12 -6.56 -19.49
C ALA A 93 -0.76 -5.61 -20.52
N VAL A 94 -1.17 -4.41 -20.11
CA VAL A 94 -1.78 -3.42 -21.02
C VAL A 94 -0.73 -2.70 -21.88
N VAL A 95 0.56 -2.74 -21.53
CA VAL A 95 1.59 -2.01 -22.31
C VAL A 95 1.96 -2.71 -23.63
N ALA A 96 1.64 -4.00 -23.80
CA ALA A 96 1.92 -4.70 -25.06
C ALA A 96 0.81 -4.58 -26.12
N ALA A 97 -0.39 -4.09 -25.77
CA ALA A 97 -1.57 -4.23 -26.62
C ALA A 97 -2.32 -2.92 -26.98
N GLU A 98 -1.85 -1.74 -26.58
CA GLU A 98 -2.58 -0.48 -26.85
C GLU A 98 -1.73 0.66 -27.40
N SER A 99 -0.88 0.33 -28.37
CA SER A 99 -0.78 1.21 -29.54
C SER A 99 -2.07 0.98 -30.36
N GLU A 100 -2.97 1.96 -30.30
CA GLU A 100 -4.24 2.13 -31.06
C GLU A 100 -5.50 2.17 -30.17
N THR A 101 -5.95 3.40 -29.92
CA THR A 101 -7.34 3.87 -29.79
C THR A 101 -8.32 3.03 -28.97
N GLY A 102 -8.62 3.46 -27.74
CA GLY A 102 -9.80 3.00 -27.02
C GLY A 102 -9.77 3.32 -25.53
N GLU A 103 -10.55 4.31 -25.13
CA GLU A 103 -10.77 4.77 -23.76
C GLU A 103 -11.08 3.60 -22.79
N ARG A 104 -10.20 3.34 -21.81
CA ARG A 104 -10.43 2.30 -20.79
C ARG A 104 -11.17 2.87 -19.58
N GLN A 105 -12.46 2.51 -19.48
CA GLN A 105 -13.35 2.91 -18.40
C GLN A 105 -13.11 2.08 -17.12
N LEU A 106 -12.92 2.77 -15.99
CA LEU A 106 -12.98 2.17 -14.67
C LEU A 106 -14.45 1.88 -14.31
N VAL A 107 -14.83 0.60 -14.24
CA VAL A 107 -16.14 0.20 -13.74
C VAL A 107 -16.03 -0.07 -12.24
N SER A 108 -16.58 0.83 -11.44
CA SER A 108 -16.81 0.63 -10.01
C SER A 108 -17.95 -0.37 -9.83
N LEU A 109 -17.65 -1.59 -9.40
CA LEU A 109 -18.67 -2.54 -8.95
C LEU A 109 -19.09 -2.15 -7.52
N ALA A 110 -20.20 -1.44 -7.42
CA ALA A 110 -20.92 -1.26 -6.17
C ALA A 110 -21.70 -2.55 -5.85
N GLY A 111 -21.47 -3.08 -4.65
CA GLY A 111 -22.30 -4.09 -3.99
C GLY A 111 -22.55 -3.64 -2.57
#